data_AF-A0A411YWA6-F1
#
_entry.id   AF-A0A411YWA6-F1
#
_cell.length_a   1.000
_cell.length_b   1.000
_cell.length_c   1.000
_cell.angle_alpha   90.00
_cell.angle_beta   90.00
_cell.angle_gamma   90.00
#
_symmetry.space_group_name_H-M   'P 1'
#
loop_
_entity.id
_entity.type
_entity.pdbx_description
1 polymer ?
#
loop_
_entity_poly.entity_id
_entity_poly.type
_entity_poly.pdbx_seq_one_letter_code
_entity_poly.pdbx_strand_id
1 'polypeptide(L)'
;HTEEALKLYQAWFCKVRLCPMCNWRRSLKIAYHNKRIVETVNERENVRWLFLTLTVKNTDAESLSETISAMFKAWNRLVGYKAFKTSVRGYFRALEVTKNRDPESESFGTCHPHFHVLLCVPSSYFKKKEYYIKQDEWTSLWQKAMKLDYKPIVHIQKVKPKENLNELETYEKDFKKAMKEQNAILEVSKYPVKDTDVIKGNKVTDENVETVL
;
A
#
# COMPACT_ATOMS: atom_id res chain seq x y z
N HIS A 1 -6.77 26.42 -27.67
CA HIS A 1 -5.79 26.91 -26.70
C HIS A 1 -5.11 25.72 -26.06
N THR A 2 -3.86 25.45 -26.43
CA THR A 2 -3.01 24.44 -25.80
C THR A 2 -2.57 24.99 -24.45
N GLU A 3 -3.22 24.57 -23.36
CA GLU A 3 -2.77 24.89 -22.01
C GLU A 3 -1.39 24.26 -21.80
N GLU A 4 -0.34 25.09 -21.88
CA GLU A 4 0.99 24.70 -21.47
C GLU A 4 0.96 24.40 -19.97
N ALA A 5 1.03 23.12 -19.64
CA ALA A 5 1.03 22.66 -18.26
C ALA A 5 2.24 23.27 -17.52
N LEU A 6 1.96 24.11 -16.51
CA LEU A 6 2.99 24.70 -15.65
C LEU A 6 3.81 23.58 -14.98
N LYS A 7 5.12 23.58 -15.20
CA LYS A 7 6.06 22.67 -14.54
C LYS A 7 6.67 23.36 -13.33
N LEU A 8 6.64 22.69 -12.18
CA LEU A 8 7.30 23.17 -10.97
C LEU A 8 8.82 23.23 -11.21
N TYR A 9 9.38 24.44 -11.28
CA TYR A 9 10.82 24.67 -11.46
C TYR A 9 11.63 24.30 -10.21
N GLN A 10 11.24 24.83 -9.04
CA GLN A 10 11.91 24.57 -7.78
C GLN A 10 10.92 24.71 -6.60
N ALA A 11 11.11 23.90 -5.55
CA ALA A 11 10.43 24.05 -4.28
C ALA A 11 11.27 23.45 -3.15
N TRP A 12 11.14 24.04 -1.95
CA TRP A 12 11.79 23.58 -0.74
C TRP A 12 10.80 22.77 0.10
N PHE A 13 11.05 21.46 0.20
CA PHE A 13 10.18 20.52 0.91
C PHE A 13 10.75 20.20 2.29
N CYS A 14 9.91 20.19 3.32
CA CYS A 14 10.32 19.82 4.68
C CYS A 14 10.70 18.34 4.80
N LYS A 15 10.25 17.48 3.87
CA LYS A 15 10.49 16.02 3.83
C LYS A 15 9.98 15.27 5.08
N VAL A 16 9.21 15.92 5.94
CA VAL A 16 8.56 15.32 7.10
C VAL A 16 7.55 14.29 6.64
N ARG A 17 7.54 13.12 7.30
CA ARG A 17 6.73 11.94 6.92
C ARG A 17 5.23 12.13 7.13
N LEU A 18 4.81 13.15 7.85
CA LEU A 18 3.40 13.50 8.06
C LEU A 18 2.97 14.73 7.24
N CYS A 19 3.90 15.40 6.54
CA CYS A 19 3.55 16.57 5.74
C CYS A 19 2.73 16.14 4.52
N PRO A 20 1.50 16.64 4.32
CA PRO A 20 0.63 16.25 3.21
C PRO A 20 1.27 16.49 1.85
N MET A 21 1.95 17.62 1.67
CA MET A 21 2.62 17.98 0.42
C MET A 21 3.84 17.09 0.12
N CYS A 22 4.68 16.86 1.13
CA CYS A 22 5.90 16.05 0.98
C CYS A 22 5.60 14.57 0.86
N ASN A 23 4.55 14.11 1.56
CA ASN A 23 3.90 12.86 1.28
C ASN A 23 3.45 12.92 -0.15
N TRP A 24 2.33 13.57 -0.52
CA TRP A 24 1.72 13.54 -1.86
C TRP A 24 2.69 13.41 -3.05
N ARG A 25 3.76 14.21 -3.08
CA ARG A 25 4.80 14.12 -4.14
C ARG A 25 5.58 12.79 -4.15
N ARG A 26 5.89 12.22 -2.99
CA ARG A 26 6.60 10.95 -2.84
C ARG A 26 5.81 9.76 -3.40
N SER A 27 4.48 9.69 -3.25
CA SER A 27 3.62 8.65 -3.83
C SER A 27 3.52 8.83 -5.32
N LEU A 28 3.44 10.05 -5.84
CA LEU A 28 3.50 10.26 -7.29
C LEU A 28 4.81 9.68 -7.85
N LYS A 29 5.94 9.92 -7.16
CA LYS A 29 7.24 9.35 -7.54
C LYS A 29 7.27 7.82 -7.42
N ILE A 30 6.76 7.26 -6.32
CA ILE A 30 6.70 5.81 -6.09
C ILE A 30 5.79 5.13 -7.13
N ALA A 31 4.62 5.69 -7.38
CA ALA A 31 3.67 5.21 -8.38
C ALA A 31 4.28 5.22 -9.78
N TYR A 32 4.97 6.31 -10.15
CA TYR A 32 5.69 6.38 -11.42
C TYR A 32 6.77 5.30 -11.55
N HIS A 33 7.59 5.07 -10.50
CA HIS A 33 8.59 4.01 -10.51
C HIS A 33 7.96 2.62 -10.59
N ASN A 34 6.93 2.35 -9.78
CA ASN A 34 6.24 1.07 -9.77
C ASN A 34 5.59 0.76 -11.11
N LYS A 35 4.96 1.76 -11.75
CA LYS A 35 4.41 1.65 -13.09
C LYS A 35 5.48 1.20 -14.07
N ARG A 36 6.63 1.90 -14.12
CA ARG A 36 7.74 1.55 -15.02
C ARG A 36 8.26 0.13 -14.77
N ILE A 37 8.44 -0.26 -13.51
CA ILE A 37 8.89 -1.60 -13.15
C ILE A 37 7.89 -2.64 -13.66
N VAL A 38 6.59 -2.42 -13.43
CA VAL A 38 5.53 -3.35 -13.83
C VAL A 38 5.43 -3.46 -15.34
N GLU A 39 5.49 -2.35 -16.08
CA GLU A 39 5.51 -2.32 -17.54
C GLU A 39 6.72 -3.10 -18.09
N THR A 40 7.93 -2.79 -17.60
CA THR A 40 9.15 -3.48 -18.03
C THR A 40 9.13 -4.98 -17.72
N VAL A 41 8.58 -5.39 -16.57
CA VAL A 41 8.45 -6.81 -16.24
C VAL A 41 7.43 -7.48 -17.17
N ASN A 42 6.29 -6.84 -17.45
CA ASN A 42 5.27 -7.39 -18.35
C ASN A 42 5.75 -7.51 -19.81
N GLU A 43 6.64 -6.62 -20.26
CA GLU A 43 7.27 -6.69 -21.59
C GLU A 43 8.26 -7.85 -21.71
N ARG A 44 8.97 -8.16 -20.62
CA ARG A 44 10.07 -9.16 -20.63
C ARG A 44 9.62 -10.55 -20.21
N GLU A 45 8.64 -10.64 -19.32
CA GLU A 45 8.30 -11.87 -18.61
C GLU A 45 6.78 -12.09 -18.62
N ASN A 46 6.36 -13.34 -18.81
CA ASN A 46 4.96 -13.70 -18.71
C ASN A 46 4.56 -13.94 -17.24
N VAL A 47 4.16 -12.86 -16.56
CA VAL A 47 3.83 -12.84 -15.13
C VAL A 47 2.36 -12.53 -14.88
N ARG A 48 1.94 -12.66 -13.62
CA ARG A 48 0.68 -12.14 -13.11
C ARG A 48 0.93 -11.32 -11.85
N TRP A 49 0.02 -10.39 -11.60
CA TRP A 49 0.09 -9.50 -10.45
C TRP A 49 -1.04 -9.81 -9.46
N LEU A 50 -0.69 -9.93 -8.19
CA LEU A 50 -1.63 -10.07 -7.09
C LEU A 50 -1.50 -8.89 -6.14
N PHE A 51 -2.60 -8.49 -5.53
CA PHE A 51 -2.63 -7.51 -4.46
C PHE A 51 -2.97 -8.23 -3.16
N LEU A 52 -2.02 -8.22 -2.23
CA LEU A 52 -2.10 -8.86 -0.92
C LEU A 52 -2.14 -7.76 0.16
N THR A 53 -3.12 -7.86 1.06
CA THR A 53 -3.23 -7.04 2.26
C THR A 53 -3.00 -7.92 3.49
N LEU A 54 -2.03 -7.55 4.32
CA LEU A 54 -1.70 -8.23 5.57
C LEU A 54 -2.01 -7.31 6.75
N THR A 55 -2.92 -7.72 7.63
CA THR A 55 -3.35 -6.90 8.78
C THR A 55 -2.90 -7.50 10.11
N VAL A 56 -3.02 -6.69 11.16
CA VAL A 56 -2.97 -7.10 12.56
C VAL A 56 -4.22 -6.56 13.26
N LYS A 57 -4.49 -6.96 14.51
CA LYS A 57 -5.53 -6.29 15.32
C LYS A 57 -5.15 -4.82 15.51
N ASN A 58 -6.15 -3.99 15.76
CA ASN A 58 -5.90 -2.61 16.13
C ASN A 58 -4.99 -2.55 17.37
N THR A 59 -4.15 -1.52 17.40
CA THR A 59 -3.20 -1.24 18.48
C THR A 59 -3.41 0.19 18.93
N ASP A 60 -3.17 0.45 20.21
CA ASP A 60 -3.13 1.81 20.74
C ASP A 60 -1.94 2.58 20.15
N ALA A 61 -2.00 3.92 20.18
CA ALA A 61 -1.02 4.79 19.55
C ALA A 61 0.39 4.60 20.15
N GLU A 62 0.45 4.39 21.46
CA GLU A 62 1.68 4.16 22.23
C GLU A 62 2.39 2.87 21.80
N SER A 63 1.60 1.84 21.44
CA SER A 63 2.11 0.52 21.02
C SER A 63 2.32 0.41 19.51
N LEU A 64 2.00 1.45 18.73
CA LEU A 64 2.06 1.44 17.27
C LEU A 64 3.49 1.20 16.75
N SER A 65 4.48 1.90 17.33
CA SER A 65 5.88 1.80 16.91
C SER A 65 6.43 0.38 17.10
N GLU A 66 6.11 -0.26 18.22
CA GLU A 66 6.48 -1.65 18.51
C GLU A 66 5.77 -2.61 17.54
N THR A 67 4.46 -2.43 17.34
CA THR A 67 3.66 -3.25 16.42
C THR A 67 4.22 -3.18 15.00
N ILE A 68 4.52 -1.98 14.50
CA ILE A 68 5.15 -1.79 13.18
C ILE A 68 6.50 -2.50 13.12
N SER A 69 7.34 -2.35 14.14
CA SER A 69 8.64 -3.04 14.22
C SER A 69 8.48 -4.56 14.15
N ALA A 70 7.50 -5.12 14.87
CA ALA A 70 7.16 -6.54 14.82
C ALA A 70 6.69 -6.97 13.42
N MET A 71 5.85 -6.16 12.77
CA MET A 71 5.38 -6.41 11.41
C MET A 71 6.53 -6.43 10.38
N PHE A 72 7.51 -5.54 10.49
CA PHE A 72 8.71 -5.59 9.63
C PHE A 72 9.54 -6.86 9.86
N LYS A 73 9.74 -7.28 11.12
CA LYS A 73 10.41 -8.56 11.44
C LYS A 73 9.62 -9.77 10.91
N ALA A 74 8.29 -9.72 10.97
CA ALA A 74 7.41 -10.74 10.44
C ALA A 74 7.47 -10.81 8.92
N TRP A 75 7.47 -9.67 8.24
CA TRP A 75 7.65 -9.59 6.79
C TRP A 75 8.93 -10.31 6.34
N ASN A 76 10.06 -10.04 6.99
CA ASN A 76 11.34 -10.68 6.67
C ASN A 76 11.29 -12.21 6.86
N ARG A 77 10.53 -12.71 7.84
CA ARG A 77 10.30 -14.16 8.00
C ARG A 77 9.40 -14.72 6.90
N LEU A 78 8.31 -14.03 6.59
CA LEU A 78 7.36 -14.43 5.55
C LEU A 78 8.05 -14.62 4.19
N VAL A 79 8.87 -13.65 3.77
CA VAL A 79 9.60 -13.72 2.50
C VAL A 79 10.67 -14.83 2.48
N GLY A 80 11.12 -15.27 3.66
CA GLY A 80 12.06 -16.38 3.81
C GLY A 80 11.42 -17.77 3.71
N TYR A 81 10.09 -17.88 3.82
CA TYR A 81 9.39 -19.16 3.76
C TYR A 81 9.46 -19.80 2.38
N LYS A 82 9.53 -21.14 2.35
CA LYS A 82 9.59 -21.91 1.11
C LYS A 82 8.42 -21.59 0.18
N ALA A 83 7.19 -21.58 0.72
CA ALA A 83 5.98 -21.25 -0.05
C ALA A 83 6.10 -19.89 -0.76
N PHE A 84 6.55 -18.85 -0.04
CA PHE A 84 6.75 -17.52 -0.60
C PHE A 84 7.82 -17.52 -1.71
N LYS A 85 9.01 -18.06 -1.43
CA LYS A 85 10.13 -18.11 -2.39
C LYS A 85 9.82 -18.91 -3.65
N THR A 86 9.01 -19.96 -3.53
CA THR A 86 8.58 -20.76 -4.67
C THR A 86 7.54 -20.02 -5.52
N SER A 87 6.62 -19.28 -4.88
CA SER A 87 5.43 -18.74 -5.55
C SER A 87 5.56 -17.30 -6.03
N VAL A 88 6.46 -16.52 -5.43
CA VAL A 88 6.61 -15.07 -5.66
C VAL A 88 7.97 -14.79 -6.31
N ARG A 89 7.95 -14.13 -7.47
CA ARG A 89 9.15 -13.71 -8.23
C ARG A 89 9.72 -12.38 -7.73
N GLY A 90 8.87 -11.51 -7.22
CA GLY A 90 9.22 -10.20 -6.71
C GLY A 90 8.03 -9.53 -6.07
N TYR A 91 8.27 -8.46 -5.33
CA TYR A 91 7.19 -7.72 -4.67
C TYR A 91 7.54 -6.25 -4.47
N PHE A 92 6.50 -5.44 -4.35
CA PHE A 92 6.57 -4.11 -3.75
C PHE A 92 5.65 -4.08 -2.53
N ARG A 93 6.12 -3.51 -1.40
CA ARG A 93 5.36 -3.43 -0.16
C ARG A 93 5.32 -2.00 0.35
N ALA A 94 4.15 -1.58 0.81
CA ALA A 94 3.99 -0.40 1.64
C ALA A 94 3.29 -0.75 2.95
N LEU A 95 3.68 -0.03 3.99
CA LEU A 95 2.91 0.08 5.22
C LEU A 95 1.87 1.17 5.01
N GLU A 96 0.67 0.97 5.54
CA GLU A 96 -0.38 1.95 5.75
C GLU A 96 -0.87 1.83 7.20
N VAL A 97 -1.12 2.96 7.84
CA VAL A 97 -1.71 3.06 9.18
C VAL A 97 -2.92 3.95 9.07
N THR A 98 -4.08 3.41 9.42
CA THR A 98 -5.32 4.17 9.58
C THR A 98 -5.61 4.37 11.06
N LYS A 99 -6.19 5.52 11.44
CA LYS A 99 -6.62 5.79 12.82
C LYS A 99 -8.15 5.76 12.88
N ASN A 100 -8.71 5.00 13.81
CA ASN A 100 -10.14 5.05 14.07
C ASN A 100 -10.46 6.36 14.80
N ARG A 101 -11.35 7.15 14.22
CA ARG A 101 -11.76 8.48 14.70
C ARG A 101 -13.27 8.59 14.87
N ASP A 102 -13.99 7.47 14.78
CA ASP A 102 -15.42 7.40 15.02
C ASP A 102 -15.68 7.37 16.54
N PRO A 103 -16.22 8.44 17.15
CA PRO A 103 -16.44 8.50 18.61
C PRO A 103 -17.39 7.42 19.12
N GLU A 104 -18.26 6.89 18.25
CA GLU A 104 -19.23 5.84 18.59
C GLU A 104 -18.63 4.43 18.47
N SER A 105 -17.40 4.31 17.98
CA SER A 105 -16.74 3.02 17.81
C SER A 105 -16.05 2.56 19.10
N GLU A 106 -16.25 1.30 19.48
CA GLU A 106 -15.52 0.64 20.59
C GLU A 106 -13.99 0.68 20.44
N SER A 107 -13.48 0.96 19.23
CA SER A 107 -12.06 1.07 18.94
C SER A 107 -11.62 2.51 18.61
N PHE A 108 -12.40 3.52 19.03
CA PHE A 108 -12.04 4.93 18.88
C PHE A 108 -10.61 5.20 19.40
N GLY A 109 -9.84 5.98 18.64
CA GLY A 109 -8.47 6.36 18.99
C GLY A 109 -7.42 5.31 18.59
N THR A 110 -7.79 4.05 18.37
CA THR A 110 -6.85 2.99 17.99
C THR A 110 -6.32 3.14 16.56
N CYS A 111 -5.15 2.56 16.29
CA CYS A 111 -4.49 2.52 14.99
C CYS A 111 -4.54 1.12 14.37
N HIS A 112 -4.67 1.05 13.06
CA HIS A 112 -4.70 -0.19 12.28
C HIS A 112 -3.56 -0.23 11.25
N PRO A 113 -2.35 -0.65 11.66
CA PRO A 113 -1.24 -0.84 10.74
C PRO A 113 -1.47 -2.10 9.87
N HIS A 114 -1.28 -1.96 8.57
CA HIS A 114 -1.41 -3.06 7.61
C HIS A 114 -0.42 -2.88 6.45
N PHE A 115 -0.03 -4.00 5.83
CA PHE A 115 0.75 -3.95 4.59
C PHE A 115 -0.14 -4.10 3.38
N HIS A 116 0.08 -3.24 2.41
CA HIS A 116 -0.30 -3.48 1.03
C HIS A 116 0.92 -4.02 0.28
N VAL A 117 0.71 -5.07 -0.50
CA VAL A 117 1.79 -5.76 -1.21
C VAL A 117 1.34 -6.08 -2.63
N LEU A 118 2.11 -5.60 -3.59
CA LEU A 118 1.98 -5.98 -4.99
C LEU A 118 2.94 -7.13 -5.24
N LEU A 119 2.41 -8.32 -5.52
CA LEU A 119 3.19 -9.53 -5.77
C LEU A 119 3.28 -9.78 -7.28
N CYS A 120 4.49 -10.02 -7.75
CA CYS A 120 4.75 -10.59 -9.08
C CYS A 120 4.85 -12.11 -8.94
N VAL A 121 3.98 -12.84 -9.63
CA VAL A 121 3.91 -14.31 -9.60
C VAL A 121 3.98 -14.90 -11.01
N PRO A 122 4.39 -16.16 -11.20
CA PRO A 122 4.40 -16.80 -12.52
C PRO A 122 3.01 -16.81 -13.16
N SER A 123 2.94 -16.77 -14.50
CA SER A 123 1.65 -16.90 -15.23
C SER A 123 0.88 -18.19 -14.90
N SER A 124 1.59 -19.23 -14.45
CA SER A 124 1.07 -20.52 -14.02
C SER A 124 0.67 -20.58 -12.53
N TYR A 125 0.71 -19.47 -11.79
CA TYR A 125 0.39 -19.40 -10.35
C TYR A 125 -0.93 -20.10 -10.00
N PHE A 126 -1.99 -19.87 -10.78
CA PHE A 126 -3.31 -20.47 -10.54
C PHE A 126 -3.49 -21.86 -11.17
N LYS A 127 -2.51 -22.32 -11.97
CA LYS A 127 -2.59 -23.58 -12.72
C LYS A 127 -1.81 -24.70 -12.04
N LYS A 128 -0.69 -24.38 -11.39
CA LYS A 128 0.17 -25.36 -10.75
C LYS A 128 0.06 -25.28 -9.23
N LYS A 129 -0.23 -26.42 -8.61
CA LYS A 129 -0.32 -26.57 -7.15
C LYS A 129 0.96 -26.16 -6.42
N GLU A 130 2.13 -26.29 -7.07
CA GLU A 130 3.43 -25.89 -6.52
C GLU A 130 3.57 -24.39 -6.25
N TYR A 131 2.85 -23.54 -7.00
CA TYR A 131 2.90 -22.07 -6.88
C TYR A 131 1.66 -21.49 -6.20
N TYR A 132 0.54 -22.21 -6.21
CA TYR A 132 -0.72 -21.62 -5.78
C TYR A 132 -0.84 -21.60 -4.26
N ILE A 133 -0.74 -20.40 -3.67
CA ILE A 133 -1.03 -20.16 -2.26
C ILE A 133 -2.46 -19.63 -2.13
N LYS A 134 -3.30 -20.36 -1.42
CA LYS A 134 -4.69 -19.97 -1.12
C LYS A 134 -4.74 -18.90 -0.02
N GLN A 135 -5.86 -18.18 0.11
CA GLN A 135 -6.00 -17.11 1.11
C GLN A 135 -5.83 -17.62 2.56
N ASP A 136 -6.38 -18.80 2.88
CA ASP A 136 -6.23 -19.46 4.18
C ASP A 136 -4.77 -19.82 4.49
N GLU A 137 -4.03 -20.27 3.47
CA GLU A 137 -2.59 -20.52 3.57
C GLU A 137 -1.81 -19.21 3.76
N TRP A 138 -2.12 -18.14 3.00
CA TRP A 138 -1.55 -16.81 3.24
C TRP A 138 -1.80 -16.32 4.66
N THR A 139 -3.02 -16.53 5.17
CA THR A 139 -3.40 -16.20 6.56
C THR A 139 -2.54 -16.96 7.55
N SER A 140 -2.37 -18.27 7.34
CA SER A 140 -1.57 -19.14 8.20
C SER A 140 -0.08 -18.77 8.17
N LEU A 141 0.45 -18.46 6.98
CA LEU A 141 1.83 -17.99 6.82
C LEU A 141 2.03 -16.65 7.54
N TRP A 142 1.09 -15.72 7.42
CA TRP A 142 1.18 -14.42 8.09
C TRP A 142 1.03 -14.56 9.61
N GLN A 143 0.09 -15.36 10.10
CA GLN A 143 -0.07 -15.67 11.52
C GLN A 143 1.23 -16.23 12.12
N LYS A 144 1.81 -17.23 11.46
CA LYS A 144 3.10 -17.82 11.86
C LYS A 144 4.24 -16.80 11.78
N ALA A 145 4.28 -16.01 10.72
CA ALA A 145 5.26 -14.95 10.54
C ALA A 145 5.10 -13.83 11.56
N MET A 146 3.92 -13.55 12.10
CA MET A 146 3.75 -12.57 13.17
C MET A 146 3.89 -13.18 14.57
N LYS A 147 3.77 -14.52 14.70
CA LYS A 147 3.64 -15.26 15.97
C LYS A 147 2.37 -14.88 16.73
N LEU A 148 1.26 -14.74 16.01
CA LEU A 148 -0.03 -14.37 16.61
C LEU A 148 -0.73 -15.60 17.18
N ASP A 149 -1.31 -15.40 18.35
CA ASP A 149 -2.23 -16.33 19.02
C ASP A 149 -3.66 -16.29 18.44
N TYR A 150 -3.95 -15.31 17.57
CA TYR A 150 -5.20 -15.19 16.84
C TYR A 150 -5.02 -15.32 15.32
N LYS A 151 -6.11 -15.62 14.61
CA LYS A 151 -6.14 -15.65 13.14
C LYS A 151 -6.29 -14.23 12.57
N PRO A 152 -5.29 -13.66 11.88
CA PRO A 152 -5.39 -12.33 11.29
C PRO A 152 -6.28 -12.32 10.05
N ILE A 153 -6.71 -11.14 9.63
CA ILE A 153 -7.42 -10.96 8.36
C ILE A 153 -6.40 -10.74 7.25
N VAL A 154 -6.46 -11.56 6.22
CA VAL A 154 -5.63 -11.40 5.03
C VAL A 154 -6.53 -11.37 3.81
N HIS A 155 -6.30 -10.39 2.94
CA HIS A 155 -7.01 -10.29 1.67
C HIS A 155 -6.03 -10.49 0.51
N ILE A 156 -6.38 -11.32 -0.46
CA ILE A 156 -5.58 -11.49 -1.67
C ILE A 156 -6.48 -11.51 -2.90
N GLN A 157 -6.12 -10.74 -3.92
CA GLN A 157 -6.87 -10.66 -5.17
C GLN A 157 -5.96 -10.53 -6.38
N LYS A 158 -6.44 -10.99 -7.53
CA LYS A 158 -5.77 -10.75 -8.81
C LYS A 158 -5.94 -9.28 -9.20
N VAL A 159 -4.86 -8.64 -9.64
CA VAL A 159 -4.93 -7.31 -10.24
C VAL A 159 -5.58 -7.45 -11.62
N LYS A 160 -6.75 -6.80 -11.81
CA LYS A 160 -7.45 -6.77 -13.09
C LYS A 160 -7.04 -5.51 -13.88
N PRO A 161 -6.71 -5.62 -15.18
CA PRO A 161 -6.68 -4.46 -16.06
C PRO A 161 -8.10 -3.91 -16.23
N LYS A 162 -8.29 -2.58 -16.28
CA LYS A 162 -9.56 -1.98 -16.69
C LYS A 162 -9.56 -1.72 -18.20
N GLU A 163 -10.65 -2.08 -18.88
CA GLU A 163 -10.75 -2.04 -20.35
C GLU A 163 -11.36 -0.76 -20.96
N ASN A 164 -11.98 0.18 -20.21
CA ASN A 164 -12.64 1.36 -20.82
C ASN A 164 -12.44 2.66 -20.01
N LEU A 165 -11.85 3.70 -20.63
CA LEU A 165 -11.57 5.01 -20.02
C LEU A 165 -11.73 6.19 -21.02
N ASN A 166 -12.91 6.28 -21.64
CA ASN A 166 -13.31 7.44 -22.44
C ASN A 166 -14.17 8.37 -21.58
N GLU A 167 -13.55 9.36 -20.93
CA GLU A 167 -14.11 10.68 -20.55
C GLU A 167 -13.18 11.36 -19.53
N LEU A 168 -13.07 12.70 -19.58
CA LEU A 168 -12.34 13.64 -18.66
C LEU A 168 -11.00 14.22 -19.16
N GLU A 169 -11.03 15.30 -19.93
CA GLU A 169 -9.83 16.01 -20.43
C GLU A 169 -8.88 16.55 -19.35
N THR A 170 -7.70 16.98 -19.83
CA THR A 170 -6.60 17.70 -19.18
C THR A 170 -5.60 16.89 -18.34
N TYR A 171 -4.32 17.30 -18.42
CA TYR A 171 -3.03 16.66 -18.06
C TYR A 171 -2.96 15.78 -16.79
N GLU A 172 -3.90 15.90 -15.86
CA GLU A 172 -4.08 14.93 -14.79
C GLU A 172 -4.56 13.56 -15.28
N LYS A 173 -5.12 13.48 -16.50
CA LYS A 173 -5.76 12.26 -17.00
C LYS A 173 -4.76 11.17 -17.27
N ASP A 174 -3.66 11.32 -18.00
CA ASP A 174 -2.75 10.17 -18.26
C ASP A 174 -2.04 9.67 -17.00
N PHE A 175 -1.78 10.57 -16.05
CA PHE A 175 -1.22 10.22 -14.75
C PHE A 175 -2.28 9.56 -13.86
N LYS A 176 -3.49 10.12 -13.71
CA LYS A 176 -4.63 9.52 -12.98
C LYS A 176 -5.23 8.30 -13.68
N LYS A 177 -5.06 8.14 -15.00
CA LYS A 177 -5.51 7.04 -15.87
C LYS A 177 -4.56 5.86 -15.73
N ALA A 178 -3.24 6.09 -15.82
CA ALA A 178 -2.26 5.07 -15.45
C ALA A 178 -2.39 4.66 -13.95
N MET A 179 -2.71 5.62 -13.08
CA MET A 179 -3.01 5.38 -11.68
C MET A 179 -4.36 4.64 -11.48
N LYS A 180 -5.43 4.91 -12.25
CA LYS A 180 -6.74 4.21 -12.18
C LYS A 180 -6.74 2.83 -12.85
N GLU A 181 -5.96 2.64 -13.92
CA GLU A 181 -5.75 1.36 -14.61
C GLU A 181 -5.03 0.35 -13.72
N GLN A 182 -4.29 0.84 -12.73
CA GLN A 182 -3.51 0.06 -11.79
C GLN A 182 -3.86 0.40 -10.34
N ASN A 183 -5.15 0.30 -9.98
CA ASN A 183 -5.62 0.61 -8.62
C ASN A 183 -4.76 -0.07 -7.53
N ALA A 184 -4.35 -1.32 -7.77
CA ALA A 184 -3.40 -2.02 -6.89
C ALA A 184 -2.05 -1.28 -6.74
N ILE A 185 -1.46 -0.77 -7.81
CA ILE A 185 -0.19 -0.01 -7.75
C ILE A 185 -0.40 1.31 -7.01
N LEU A 186 -1.53 1.99 -7.22
CA LEU A 186 -1.90 3.16 -6.43
C LEU A 186 -2.02 2.84 -4.95
N GLU A 187 -2.83 1.83 -4.61
CA GLU A 187 -3.09 1.42 -3.24
C GLU A 187 -1.79 1.04 -2.52
N VAL A 188 -0.88 0.25 -3.14
CA VAL A 188 0.44 0.02 -2.52
C VAL A 188 1.31 1.28 -2.54
N SER A 189 1.11 2.22 -3.46
CA SER A 189 1.90 3.47 -3.48
C SER A 189 1.39 4.52 -2.48
N LYS A 190 0.29 4.26 -1.76
CA LYS A 190 -0.19 5.10 -0.65
C LYS A 190 0.77 5.06 0.53
N TYR A 191 0.75 6.12 1.34
CA TYR A 191 1.71 6.36 2.41
C TYR A 191 1.44 5.51 3.66
N PRO A 192 2.46 5.38 4.53
CA PRO A 192 2.31 4.85 5.88
C PRO A 192 1.27 5.54 6.75
N VAL A 193 0.89 6.79 6.49
CA VAL A 193 -0.16 7.50 7.23
C VAL A 193 -0.92 8.36 6.22
N LYS A 194 -2.25 8.30 6.21
CA LYS A 194 -3.06 9.24 5.42
C LYS A 194 -3.00 10.60 6.09
N ASP A 195 -2.68 11.63 5.32
CA ASP A 195 -2.64 13.02 5.77
C ASP A 195 -4.01 13.51 6.30
N THR A 196 -5.10 13.01 5.71
CA THR A 196 -6.48 13.21 6.21
C THR A 196 -6.71 12.58 7.60
N ASP A 197 -5.92 11.57 7.95
CA ASP A 197 -5.98 10.91 9.26
C ASP A 197 -5.15 11.66 10.32
N VAL A 198 -4.49 12.76 9.95
CA VAL A 198 -3.75 13.63 10.86
C VAL A 198 -4.39 15.01 10.90
N ILE A 199 -4.64 15.64 9.75
CA ILE A 199 -5.10 17.04 9.65
C ILE A 199 -6.63 17.09 9.46
N LYS A 200 -7.36 17.82 10.30
CA LYS A 200 -8.81 18.08 10.14
C LYS A 200 -9.13 19.57 9.96
N GLY A 201 -9.96 19.91 8.96
CA GLY A 201 -10.43 21.28 8.75
C GLY A 201 -9.43 22.20 8.05
N ASN A 202 -9.87 23.43 7.75
CA ASN A 202 -9.08 24.42 6.99
C ASN A 202 -8.33 25.42 7.89
N LYS A 203 -8.25 25.16 9.21
CA LYS A 203 -7.62 26.03 10.20
C LYS A 203 -6.60 25.25 11.03
N VAL A 204 -5.47 25.88 11.31
CA VAL A 204 -4.48 25.35 12.26
C VAL A 204 -5.06 25.54 13.68
N THR A 205 -5.27 24.44 14.39
CA THR A 205 -5.72 24.41 15.79
C THR A 205 -4.70 23.59 16.59
N ASP A 206 -4.60 23.82 17.91
CA ASP A 206 -3.65 23.07 18.75
C ASP A 206 -3.88 21.56 18.69
N GLU A 207 -5.15 21.13 18.61
CA GLU A 207 -5.57 19.73 18.39
C GLU A 207 -5.12 19.15 17.03
N ASN A 208 -5.01 19.99 15.99
CA ASN A 208 -4.48 19.59 14.67
C ASN A 208 -2.95 19.59 14.62
N VAL A 209 -2.31 20.29 15.57
CA VAL A 209 -0.85 20.44 15.70
C VAL A 209 -0.26 19.40 16.64
N GLU A 210 -1.08 18.61 17.35
CA GLU A 210 -0.66 17.34 17.97
C GLU A 210 -0.25 16.34 16.88
N THR A 211 0.94 16.58 16.32
CA THR A 211 1.74 15.56 15.64
C THR A 211 1.97 14.47 16.66
N VAL A 212 1.38 13.31 16.38
CA VAL A 212 1.69 11.99 16.94
C VAL A 212 3.06 12.01 17.64
N LEU A 213 3.04 12.20 18.96
CA LEU A 213 4.17 11.96 19.83
C LEU A 213 4.39 10.44 19.93
#